data_AF-A0A3C0EF72-F1
#
_entry.id   AF-A0A3C0EF72-F1
#
_cell.length_a   1.000
_cell.length_b   1.000
_cell.length_c   1.000
_cell.angle_alpha   90.00
_cell.angle_beta   90.00
_cell.angle_gamma   90.00
#
_symmetry.space_group_name_H-M   'P 1'
#
loop_
_entity.id
_entity.type
_entity.pdbx_description
1 polymer ?
#
loop_
_entity_poly.entity_id
_entity_poly.type
_entity_poly.pdbx_seq_one_letter_code
_entity_poly.pdbx_strand_id
1 'polypeptide(L)'
;MPYSLKDLDGMSIDAAQALSFEERDGLLDLIIAEGRGQSTDVLSYRTGLYSDFFDEDLTRMLKVKAIKVLCRGTTSSGFDGLPVGDTDEEQYRACFRHIKTHLDAGRTGFNRVATLIVFLTNMDN
;
A
#
# COMPACT_ATOMS: atom_id res chain seq x y z
N MET A 1 17.24 -10.55 4.25
CA MET A 1 16.60 -10.95 2.98
C MET A 1 17.69 -11.38 2.02
N PRO A 2 17.56 -12.55 1.38
CA PRO A 2 18.66 -13.18 0.64
C PRO A 2 18.94 -12.52 -0.71
N TYR A 3 17.99 -11.76 -1.27
CA TYR A 3 18.12 -11.10 -2.57
C TYR A 3 17.94 -9.58 -2.47
N SER A 4 18.70 -8.87 -3.30
CA SER A 4 18.57 -7.44 -3.56
C SER A 4 17.79 -7.18 -4.86
N LEU A 5 17.42 -5.92 -5.11
CA LEU A 5 16.81 -5.52 -6.39
C LEU A 5 17.76 -5.78 -7.57
N LYS A 6 19.07 -5.62 -7.36
CA LYS A 6 20.08 -5.91 -8.39
C LYS A 6 20.14 -7.40 -8.73
N ASP A 7 19.95 -8.27 -7.74
CA ASP A 7 19.87 -9.72 -7.99
C ASP A 7 18.62 -10.04 -8.80
N LEU A 8 17.47 -9.46 -8.43
CA LEU A 8 16.22 -9.60 -9.17
C LEU A 8 16.35 -9.09 -10.61
N ASP A 9 17.08 -8.00 -10.84
CA ASP A 9 17.32 -7.44 -12.17
C ASP A 9 18.08 -8.43 -13.07
N GLY A 10 19.04 -9.15 -12.51
CA GLY A 10 19.80 -10.20 -13.20
C GLY A 10 19.03 -11.49 -13.46
N MET A 11 17.90 -11.73 -12.79
CA MET A 11 17.08 -12.93 -12.99
C MET A 11 16.20 -12.81 -14.25
N SER A 12 16.01 -13.95 -14.93
CA SER A 12 14.89 -14.10 -15.87
C SER A 12 13.56 -14.11 -15.12
N ILE A 13 12.45 -13.88 -15.83
CA ILE A 13 11.10 -13.96 -15.23
C ILE A 13 10.87 -15.35 -14.63
N ASP A 14 11.19 -16.43 -15.35
CA ASP A 14 10.97 -17.80 -14.87
C ASP A 14 11.77 -18.09 -13.60
N ALA A 15 13.03 -17.63 -13.53
CA ALA A 15 13.87 -17.80 -12.35
C ALA A 15 13.32 -17.03 -11.14
N ALA A 16 12.94 -15.78 -11.33
CA ALA A 16 12.37 -14.96 -10.26
C ALA A 16 11.02 -15.50 -9.77
N GLN A 17 10.20 -16.03 -10.68
CA GLN A 17 8.90 -16.60 -10.36
C GLN A 17 8.97 -18.00 -9.73
N ALA A 18 10.11 -18.68 -9.84
CA ALA A 18 10.38 -19.96 -9.18
C ALA A 18 10.85 -19.81 -7.72
N LEU A 19 11.20 -18.59 -7.30
CA LEU A 19 11.49 -18.28 -5.89
C LEU A 19 10.28 -18.59 -4.99
N SER A 20 10.57 -18.86 -3.71
CA SER A 20 9.54 -19.06 -2.70
C SER A 20 8.63 -17.84 -2.58
N PHE A 21 7.44 -18.03 -1.99
CA PHE A 21 6.54 -16.91 -1.75
C PHE A 21 7.20 -15.87 -0.86
N GLU A 22 7.88 -16.28 0.20
CA GLU A 22 8.54 -15.41 1.18
C GLU A 22 9.65 -14.56 0.54
N GLU A 23 10.43 -15.14 -0.37
CA GLU A 23 11.46 -14.40 -1.10
C GLU A 23 10.86 -13.36 -2.05
N ARG A 24 9.80 -13.73 -2.79
CA ARG A 24 9.11 -12.80 -3.69
C ARG A 24 8.38 -11.69 -2.93
N ASP A 25 7.76 -12.05 -1.81
CA ASP A 25 7.04 -11.13 -0.92
C ASP A 25 8.01 -10.12 -0.30
N GLY A 26 9.20 -10.59 0.07
CA GLY A 26 10.27 -9.71 0.51
C GLY A 26 10.80 -8.79 -0.60
N LEU A 27 11.08 -9.31 -1.79
CA LEU A 27 11.50 -8.50 -2.93
C LEU A 27 10.45 -7.42 -3.28
N LEU A 28 9.16 -7.73 -3.12
CA LEU A 28 8.08 -6.74 -3.28
C LEU A 28 8.21 -5.58 -2.29
N ASP A 29 8.61 -5.82 -1.04
CA ASP A 29 8.85 -4.72 -0.07
C ASP A 29 9.98 -3.81 -0.54
N LEU A 30 11.04 -4.36 -1.13
CA LEU A 30 12.14 -3.57 -1.69
C LEU A 30 11.71 -2.76 -2.92
N ILE A 31 10.91 -3.36 -3.81
CA ILE A 31 10.36 -2.67 -5.00
C ILE A 31 9.49 -1.49 -4.56
N ILE A 32 8.59 -1.71 -3.59
CA ILE A 32 7.72 -0.66 -3.06
C ILE A 32 8.54 0.45 -2.39
N ALA A 33 9.56 0.09 -1.62
CA ALA A 33 10.43 1.06 -0.95
C ALA A 33 11.18 1.95 -1.95
N GLU A 34 11.72 1.37 -3.03
CA GLU A 34 12.43 2.13 -4.07
C GLU A 34 11.50 3.00 -4.91
N GLY A 35 10.29 2.52 -5.22
CA GLY A 35 9.32 3.28 -6.03
C GLY A 35 8.66 4.45 -5.30
N ARG A 36 8.79 4.56 -3.98
CA ARG A 36 8.19 5.66 -3.20
C ARG A 36 8.98 6.96 -3.38
N GLY A 37 8.35 7.94 -4.03
CA GLY A 37 8.91 9.28 -4.23
C GLY A 37 8.34 10.33 -3.29
N GLN A 38 9.15 11.35 -3.01
CA GLN A 38 8.75 12.59 -2.35
C GLN A 38 9.07 13.78 -3.26
N SER A 39 8.20 14.77 -3.27
CA SER A 39 8.31 16.00 -4.08
C SER A 39 9.07 17.11 -3.35
N THR A 40 9.38 16.92 -2.07
CA THR A 40 10.08 17.91 -1.25
C THR A 40 11.15 17.25 -0.37
N ASP A 41 12.24 17.97 -0.11
CA ASP A 41 13.29 17.55 0.83
C ASP A 41 12.90 17.72 2.31
N VAL A 42 11.70 18.26 2.56
CA VAL A 42 11.18 18.42 3.92
C VAL A 42 10.59 17.09 4.37
N LEU A 43 11.18 16.53 5.43
CA LEU A 43 10.62 15.39 6.14
C LEU A 43 9.31 15.85 6.81
N SER A 44 8.20 15.76 6.08
CA SER A 44 6.88 16.03 6.65
C SER A 44 6.63 15.06 7.81
N TYR A 45 6.11 15.52 8.94
CA TYR A 45 5.63 14.61 10.00
C TYR A 45 4.47 13.73 9.52
N ARG A 46 3.92 14.02 8.34
CA ARG A 46 2.91 13.21 7.62
C ARG A 46 3.54 12.27 6.59
N THR A 47 4.87 12.22 6.49
CA THR A 47 5.59 11.20 5.70
C THR A 47 5.21 9.83 6.28
N GLY A 48 4.50 9.02 5.49
CA GLY A 48 4.12 7.67 5.90
C GLY A 48 2.63 7.34 5.88
N LEU A 49 1.74 8.30 5.58
CA LEU A 49 0.37 7.95 5.18
C LEU A 49 0.31 7.57 3.68
N TYR A 50 1.16 8.17 2.84
CA TYR A 50 1.29 7.94 1.39
C TYR A 50 2.60 8.57 0.85
N SER A 51 3.06 8.15 -0.32
CA SER A 51 4.11 8.84 -1.10
C SER A 51 3.50 9.89 -2.02
N ASP A 52 4.26 10.94 -2.36
CA ASP A 52 3.75 11.99 -3.26
C ASP A 52 3.52 11.45 -4.67
N PHE A 53 4.40 10.54 -5.09
CA PHE A 53 4.21 9.73 -6.28
C PHE A 53 4.77 8.33 -6.04
N PHE A 54 4.34 7.39 -6.86
CA PHE A 54 4.84 6.01 -6.84
C PHE A 54 5.28 5.64 -8.26
N ASP A 55 6.58 5.40 -8.42
CA ASP A 55 7.16 4.93 -9.68
C ASP A 55 6.94 3.41 -9.79
N GLU A 56 5.91 3.02 -10.53
CA GLU A 56 5.46 1.63 -10.63
C GLU A 56 6.35 0.83 -11.60
N ASP A 57 7.37 0.16 -11.06
CA ASP A 57 8.25 -0.73 -11.83
C ASP A 57 7.53 -2.05 -12.20
N LEU A 58 6.77 -1.99 -13.29
CA LEU A 58 6.01 -3.13 -13.82
C LEU A 58 6.89 -4.34 -14.14
N THR A 59 8.16 -4.13 -14.50
CA THR A 59 9.08 -5.22 -14.85
C THR A 59 9.43 -6.04 -13.63
N ARG A 60 9.85 -5.38 -12.54
CA ARG A 60 10.17 -6.07 -11.29
C ARG A 60 8.92 -6.63 -10.62
N MET A 61 7.80 -5.91 -10.67
CA MET A 61 6.51 -6.39 -10.16
C MET A 61 6.05 -7.67 -10.87
N LEU A 62 6.21 -7.75 -12.19
CA LEU A 62 5.91 -8.96 -12.96
C LEU A 62 6.80 -10.14 -12.57
N LYS A 63 8.10 -9.91 -12.35
CA LYS A 63 9.05 -10.94 -11.91
C LYS A 63 8.65 -11.58 -10.58
N VAL A 64 8.08 -10.81 -9.64
CA VAL A 64 7.66 -11.33 -8.32
C VAL A 64 6.19 -11.80 -8.28
N LYS A 65 5.45 -11.72 -9.39
CA LYS A 65 3.99 -11.95 -9.46
C LYS A 65 3.21 -11.04 -8.50
N ALA A 66 3.59 -9.78 -8.42
CA ALA A 66 2.87 -8.81 -7.59
C ALA A 66 1.44 -8.63 -8.10
N ILE A 67 0.51 -8.43 -7.17
CA ILE A 67 -0.88 -8.08 -7.46
C ILE A 67 -1.19 -6.71 -6.88
N LYS A 68 -1.95 -5.91 -7.63
CA LYS A 68 -2.41 -4.61 -7.16
C LYS A 68 -3.73 -4.78 -6.41
N VAL A 69 -3.76 -4.42 -5.13
CA VAL A 69 -4.98 -4.41 -4.32
C VAL A 69 -5.61 -3.03 -4.42
N LEU A 70 -6.76 -2.96 -5.10
CA LEU A 70 -7.56 -1.74 -5.21
C LEU A 70 -8.69 -1.79 -4.18
N CYS A 71 -8.50 -1.09 -3.06
CA CYS A 71 -9.57 -0.91 -2.09
C CYS A 71 -10.65 0.00 -2.69
N ARG A 72 -11.92 -0.34 -2.51
CA ARG A 72 -13.02 0.57 -2.84
C ARG A 72 -12.99 1.76 -1.89
N GLY A 73 -13.57 2.88 -2.31
CA GLY A 73 -13.81 4.00 -1.40
C GLY A 73 -14.65 3.54 -0.21
N THR A 74 -14.12 3.68 1.00
CA THR A 74 -14.80 3.32 2.25
C THR A 74 -15.25 4.59 2.97
N THR A 75 -16.46 4.57 3.51
CA THR A 75 -16.94 5.61 4.43
C THR A 75 -16.86 5.10 5.87
N SER A 76 -17.24 5.96 6.81
CA SER A 76 -17.42 5.61 8.22
C SER A 76 -18.68 4.77 8.46
N SER A 77 -19.39 4.35 7.41
CA SER A 77 -20.66 3.62 7.52
C SER A 77 -20.44 2.13 7.80
N GLY A 78 -21.22 1.55 8.72
CA GLY A 78 -21.26 0.12 8.97
C GLY A 78 -21.95 -0.67 7.86
N PHE A 79 -22.06 -2.00 8.03
CA PHE A 79 -22.77 -2.87 7.08
C PHE A 79 -24.28 -2.59 6.99
N ASP A 80 -24.84 -1.93 8.01
CA ASP A 80 -26.21 -1.42 8.06
C ASP A 80 -26.39 -0.08 7.30
N GLY A 81 -25.30 0.51 6.80
CA GLY A 81 -25.28 1.78 6.09
C GLY A 81 -25.30 3.01 7.01
N LEU A 82 -25.28 2.83 8.33
CA LEU A 82 -25.28 3.96 9.28
C LEU A 82 -23.86 4.39 9.64
N PRO A 83 -23.61 5.70 9.88
CA PRO A 83 -22.32 6.17 10.38
C PRO A 83 -21.92 5.48 11.68
N VAL A 84 -20.64 5.13 11.81
CA VAL A 84 -20.07 4.53 13.02
C VAL A 84 -19.28 5.58 13.78
N GLY A 85 -19.70 5.87 15.02
CA GLY A 85 -19.05 6.85 15.91
C GLY A 85 -19.73 8.22 15.90
N ASP A 86 -19.65 8.90 17.04
CA ASP A 86 -20.27 10.21 17.26
C ASP A 86 -19.29 11.36 16.99
N THR A 87 -17.99 11.03 16.90
CA THR A 87 -16.91 11.98 16.64
C THR A 87 -16.21 11.71 15.31
N ASP A 88 -15.59 12.74 14.74
CA ASP A 88 -14.77 12.63 13.52
C ASP A 88 -13.65 11.59 13.68
N GLU A 89 -13.01 11.54 14.86
CA GLU A 89 -11.96 10.56 15.15
C GLU A 89 -12.49 9.12 15.07
N GLU A 90 -13.64 8.85 15.68
CA GLU A 90 -14.25 7.52 15.65
C GLU A 90 -14.67 7.11 14.24
N GLN A 91 -15.17 8.06 13.46
CA GLN A 91 -15.54 7.87 12.07
C GLN A 91 -14.30 7.60 11.19
N TYR A 92 -13.19 8.33 11.39
CA TYR A 92 -11.93 8.03 10.72
C TYR A 92 -11.41 6.64 11.09
N ARG A 93 -11.45 6.27 12.38
CA ARG A 93 -11.09 4.92 12.82
C ARG A 93 -11.96 3.85 12.16
N ALA A 94 -13.25 4.11 11.97
CA ALA A 94 -14.15 3.21 11.24
C ALA A 94 -13.73 3.03 9.77
N CYS A 95 -13.43 4.13 9.06
CA CYS A 95 -12.88 4.07 7.69
C CYS A 95 -11.62 3.19 7.61
N PHE A 96 -10.63 3.44 8.48
CA PHE A 96 -9.38 2.68 8.49
C PHE A 96 -9.58 1.19 8.84
N ARG A 97 -10.57 0.85 9.67
CA ARG A 97 -10.93 -0.57 9.91
C ARG A 97 -11.44 -1.25 8.64
N HIS A 98 -12.28 -0.58 7.85
CA HIS A 98 -12.76 -1.14 6.57
C HIS A 98 -11.62 -1.33 5.57
N ILE A 99 -10.71 -0.35 5.47
CA ILE A 99 -9.50 -0.48 4.65
C ILE A 99 -8.67 -1.69 5.12
N LYS A 100 -8.47 -1.84 6.44
CA LYS A 100 -7.73 -2.98 7.00
C LYS A 100 -8.35 -4.31 6.58
N THR A 101 -9.68 -4.45 6.62
CA THR A 101 -10.37 -5.67 6.17
C THR A 101 -10.05 -6.00 4.71
N HIS A 102 -10.01 -5.01 3.82
CA HIS A 102 -9.63 -5.23 2.42
C HIS A 102 -8.15 -5.62 2.27
N LEU A 103 -7.26 -4.98 3.00
CA LEU A 103 -5.82 -5.29 2.99
C LEU A 103 -5.56 -6.71 3.51
N ASP A 104 -6.21 -7.10 4.62
CA ASP A 104 -6.11 -8.44 5.19
C ASP A 104 -6.61 -9.51 4.20
N ALA A 105 -7.73 -9.26 3.51
CA ALA A 105 -8.25 -10.14 2.46
C ALA A 105 -7.27 -10.26 1.27
N GLY A 106 -6.55 -9.17 0.96
CA GLY A 106 -5.47 -9.13 -0.02
C GLY A 106 -4.13 -9.68 0.48
N ARG A 107 -4.05 -10.21 1.70
CA ARG A 107 -2.81 -10.69 2.36
C ARG A 107 -1.71 -9.62 2.37
N THR A 108 -2.08 -8.38 2.62
CA THR A 108 -1.18 -7.23 2.66
C THR A 108 -1.51 -6.33 3.86
N GLY A 109 -0.81 -5.21 4.01
CA GLY A 109 -0.99 -4.28 5.13
C GLY A 109 -0.71 -2.83 4.75
N PHE A 110 -1.01 -1.92 5.69
CA PHE A 110 -0.81 -0.48 5.49
C PHE A 110 0.63 -0.11 5.11
N ASN A 111 1.61 -0.90 5.57
CA ASN A 111 3.03 -0.72 5.23
C ASN A 111 3.32 -0.82 3.72
N ARG A 112 2.44 -1.43 2.93
CA ARG A 112 2.55 -1.58 1.46
C ARG A 112 1.61 -0.68 0.67
N VAL A 113 0.87 0.21 1.34
CA VAL A 113 0.05 1.20 0.63
C VAL A 113 0.99 2.19 -0.07
N ALA A 114 0.84 2.29 -1.40
CA ALA A 114 1.58 3.25 -2.21
C ALA A 114 0.83 4.58 -2.35
N THR A 115 -0.50 4.53 -2.44
CA THR A 115 -1.35 5.71 -2.60
C THR A 115 -2.60 5.57 -1.74
N LEU A 116 -2.93 6.62 -1.00
CA LEU A 116 -4.18 6.76 -0.26
C LEU A 116 -4.78 8.11 -0.59
N ILE A 117 -6.02 8.12 -1.06
CA ILE A 117 -6.75 9.33 -1.40
C ILE A 117 -7.84 9.51 -0.35
N VAL A 118 -7.83 10.65 0.32
CA VAL A 118 -8.80 11.00 1.36
C VAL A 118 -9.69 12.12 0.83
N PHE A 119 -10.99 11.89 0.84
CA PHE A 119 -11.99 12.90 0.49
C PHE A 119 -12.61 13.42 1.79
N LEU A 120 -12.40 14.69 2.07
CA LEU A 120 -12.97 15.37 3.23
C LEU A 120 -14.08 16.30 2.80
N THR A 121 -15.16 16.36 3.58
CA THR A 121 -16.24 17.34 3.37
C THR A 121 -15.86 18.73 3.90
N ASN A 122 -14.97 18.78 4.89
CA ASN A 122 -14.39 20.01 5.45
C ASN A 122 -12.88 19.81 5.66
N MET A 123 -12.07 20.77 5.19
CA MET A 123 -10.61 20.73 5.30
C MET A 123 -10.08 21.19 6.67
N ASP A 124 -10.94 21.81 7.49
CA ASP A 124 -10.58 22.25 8.84
C ASP A 124 -10.61 21.10 9.88
N ASN A 125 -11.11 19.92 9.48
CA ASN A 125 -11.19 18.70 10.29
C ASN A 125 -10.08 17.70 9.91
#